data_AF-A0A6A4GRI8-F1
#
_entry.id   AF-A0A6A4GRI8-F1
#
_cell.length_a   1.000
_cell.length_b   1.000
_cell.length_c   1.000
_cell.angle_alpha   90.00
_cell.angle_beta   90.00
_cell.angle_gamma   90.00
#
_symmetry.space_group_name_H-M   'P 1'
#
loop_
_entity.id
_entity.type
_entity.pdbx_description
1 polymer ?
#
loop_
_entity_poly.entity_id
_entity_poly.type
_entity_poly.pdbx_seq_one_letter_code
_entity_poly.pdbx_strand_id
1 'polypeptide(L)'
;MLHTKRGPFNPKRALLVLHYNVPGAYIVTQRETCQTTGERYLLAYTNTNNLLHVALPRECLQGSIPSYFIDVRSHKDVQAAFEFSNLLRVPVVIIKNTGHDYKGRSSAPHSLARWTHNLKDIAREPEFVPEGCSTPASGAVALGIGWCAVARRI
;
A
#
# COMPACT_ATOMS: atom_id res chain seq x y z
N MET A 1 10.03 -4.80 -9.83
CA MET A 1 10.45 -3.59 -10.57
C MET A 1 10.27 -2.39 -9.65
N LEU A 2 11.34 -1.68 -9.28
CA LEU A 2 11.24 -0.50 -8.39
C LEU A 2 10.51 0.63 -9.15
N HIS A 3 9.36 1.06 -8.65
CA HIS A 3 8.68 2.24 -9.20
C HIS A 3 9.15 3.49 -8.46
N THR A 4 9.98 4.31 -9.11
CA THR A 4 10.42 5.60 -8.57
C THR A 4 9.46 6.70 -9.02
N LYS A 5 8.74 7.35 -8.08
CA LYS A 5 8.01 8.60 -8.38
C LYS A 5 8.96 9.79 -8.39
N ARG A 6 9.83 9.87 -9.41
CA ARG A 6 10.64 11.06 -9.73
C ARG A 6 10.28 11.67 -11.10
N GLY A 7 9.08 11.40 -11.60
CA GLY A 7 8.55 12.03 -12.81
C GLY A 7 7.50 13.11 -12.48
N PRO A 8 7.30 14.12 -13.36
CA PRO A 8 6.29 15.14 -13.16
C PRO A 8 4.91 14.52 -12.97
N PHE A 9 4.22 14.93 -11.91
CA PHE A 9 2.87 14.50 -11.58
C PHE A 9 1.92 14.94 -12.70
N ASN A 10 1.29 13.99 -13.39
CA ASN A 10 0.31 14.28 -14.43
C ASN A 10 -1.08 14.47 -13.79
N PRO A 11 -1.64 15.70 -13.76
CA PRO A 11 -2.91 15.99 -13.11
C PRO A 11 -4.12 15.34 -13.81
N LYS A 12 -3.99 14.91 -15.08
CA LYS A 12 -5.09 14.27 -15.84
C LYS A 12 -5.37 12.82 -15.44
N ARG A 13 -4.55 12.21 -14.57
CA ARG A 13 -4.79 10.86 -14.02
C ARG A 13 -5.52 10.88 -12.65
N ALA A 14 -5.94 12.04 -12.17
CA ALA A 14 -6.65 12.19 -10.89
C ALA A 14 -8.19 11.98 -10.98
N LEU A 15 -8.68 11.42 -12.09
CA LEU A 15 -10.10 11.13 -12.26
C LEU A 15 -10.44 9.82 -11.53
N LEU A 16 -11.13 9.93 -10.39
CA LEU A 16 -11.77 8.86 -9.62
C LEU A 16 -10.98 7.53 -9.58
N VAL A 17 -9.73 7.57 -9.12
CA VAL A 17 -9.00 6.33 -8.85
C VAL A 17 -9.40 5.83 -7.48
N LEU A 18 -9.98 4.62 -7.39
CA LEU A 18 -10.19 3.93 -6.12
C LEU A 18 -8.90 3.98 -5.30
N HIS A 19 -8.91 4.71 -4.17
CA HIS A 19 -7.69 5.08 -3.42
C HIS A 19 -6.80 3.87 -3.06
N TYR A 20 -7.36 2.68 -2.93
CA TYR A 20 -6.58 1.48 -2.58
C TYR A 20 -5.77 0.87 -3.74
N ASN A 21 -6.12 1.15 -5.01
CA ASN A 21 -5.42 0.61 -6.19
C ASN A 21 -4.15 1.40 -6.57
N VAL A 22 -3.79 2.39 -5.76
CA VAL A 22 -2.58 3.19 -5.93
C VAL A 22 -1.68 2.99 -4.71
N PRO A 23 -0.39 2.66 -4.88
CA PRO A 23 0.51 2.42 -3.75
C PRO A 23 0.70 3.66 -2.86
N GLY A 24 0.68 4.86 -3.44
CA GLY A 24 0.85 6.12 -2.70
C GLY A 24 -0.41 6.73 -2.09
N ALA A 25 -1.59 6.14 -2.29
CA ALA A 25 -2.84 6.69 -1.77
C ALA A 25 -3.29 5.99 -0.48
N TYR A 26 -3.91 6.78 0.40
CA TYR A 26 -4.45 6.33 1.68
C TYR A 26 -5.91 6.78 1.82
N ILE A 27 -6.67 6.09 2.67
CA ILE A 27 -8.06 6.49 2.94
C ILE A 27 -8.13 7.72 3.84
N VAL A 28 -7.09 7.95 4.65
CA VAL A 28 -6.99 9.05 5.61
C VAL A 28 -5.90 10.01 5.15
N THR A 29 -6.26 11.25 4.81
CA THR A 29 -5.32 12.27 4.29
C THR A 29 -4.23 12.66 5.30
N GLN A 30 -4.49 12.48 6.59
CA GLN A 30 -3.50 12.65 7.65
C GLN A 30 -2.34 11.65 7.56
N ARG A 31 -2.48 10.56 6.79
CA ARG A 31 -1.41 9.56 6.53
C ARG A 31 -0.63 9.81 5.26
N GLU A 32 -1.12 10.73 4.42
CA GLU A 32 -0.36 11.32 3.32
C GLU A 32 0.42 12.54 3.79
N THR A 33 -0.07 13.23 4.82
CA THR A 33 0.60 14.39 5.45
C THR A 33 1.72 13.94 6.40
N CYS A 34 2.88 14.58 6.35
CA CYS A 34 3.90 14.47 7.40
C CYS A 34 3.39 15.15 8.66
N GLN A 35 3.15 14.38 9.73
CA GLN A 35 2.59 14.95 10.96
C GLN A 35 3.59 15.83 11.71
N THR A 36 4.89 15.61 11.52
CA THR A 36 5.95 16.41 12.14
C THR A 36 6.13 17.76 11.43
N THR A 37 6.12 17.78 10.10
CA THR A 37 6.44 18.98 9.31
C THR A 37 5.21 19.66 8.69
N GLY A 38 4.05 19.01 8.71
CA GLY A 38 2.83 19.49 8.04
C GLY A 38 2.87 19.35 6.51
N GLU A 39 3.96 18.83 5.96
CA GLU A 39 4.15 18.64 4.52
C GLU A 39 3.10 17.70 3.94
N ARG A 40 2.44 18.14 2.87
CA ARG A 40 1.38 17.38 2.22
C ARG A 40 1.16 17.85 0.80
N TYR A 41 0.63 16.94 -0.01
CA TYR A 41 0.16 17.26 -1.35
C TYR A 41 -1.23 16.65 -1.53
N LEU A 42 -2.25 17.44 -1.20
CA LEU A 42 -3.65 17.03 -1.20
C LEU A 42 -4.45 17.84 -2.21
N LEU A 43 -5.29 17.16 -2.99
CA LEU A 43 -6.36 17.80 -3.75
C LEU A 43 -7.47 18.24 -2.79
N ALA A 44 -8.21 19.30 -3.16
CA ALA A 44 -9.39 19.67 -2.39
C ALA A 44 -10.43 18.55 -2.46
N TYR A 45 -10.75 17.95 -1.31
CA TYR A 45 -11.71 16.84 -1.27
C TYR A 45 -13.14 17.27 -1.62
N THR A 46 -13.47 18.56 -1.43
CA THR A 46 -14.76 19.15 -1.76
C THR A 46 -14.92 19.47 -3.25
N ASN A 47 -13.81 19.67 -3.97
CA ASN A 47 -13.81 19.92 -5.41
C ASN A 47 -12.48 19.47 -6.00
N THR A 48 -12.45 18.29 -6.62
CA THR A 48 -11.25 17.70 -7.22
C THR A 48 -10.75 18.45 -8.45
N ASN A 49 -11.57 19.34 -9.04
CA ASN A 49 -11.16 20.24 -10.11
C ASN A 49 -10.54 21.54 -9.58
N ASN A 50 -10.58 21.79 -8.27
CA ASN A 50 -9.92 22.94 -7.66
C ASN A 50 -8.41 22.69 -7.56
N LEU A 51 -7.70 23.18 -8.58
CA LEU A 51 -6.26 23.08 -8.68
C LEU A 51 -5.50 24.12 -7.84
N LEU A 52 -6.15 24.98 -7.05
CA LEU A 52 -5.46 26.00 -6.22
C LEU A 52 -4.44 25.39 -5.25
N HIS A 53 -4.62 24.13 -4.83
CA HIS A 53 -3.68 23.40 -3.97
C HIS A 53 -2.51 22.74 -4.71
N VAL A 54 -2.59 22.71 -6.05
CA VAL A 54 -1.63 22.07 -6.97
C VAL A 54 -1.00 23.10 -7.93
N ALA A 55 -1.57 24.29 -8.03
CA ALA A 55 -1.08 25.39 -8.85
C ALA A 55 0.22 25.95 -8.25
N LEU A 56 1.23 26.11 -9.12
CA LEU A 56 2.51 26.73 -8.79
C LEU A 56 2.31 28.15 -8.23
N PRO A 57 3.17 28.61 -7.30
CA PRO A 57 4.50 28.10 -6.98
C PRO A 57 4.53 27.22 -5.72
N ARG A 58 3.54 26.34 -5.52
CA ARG A 58 3.57 25.40 -4.39
C ARG A 58 4.50 24.22 -4.67
N GLU A 59 5.44 23.98 -3.75
CA GLU A 59 6.26 22.77 -3.77
C GLU A 59 5.39 21.54 -3.48
N CYS A 60 5.46 20.53 -4.34
CA CYS A 60 4.80 19.24 -4.11
C CYS A 60 5.58 18.44 -3.07
N LEU A 61 5.20 18.59 -1.81
CA LEU A 61 5.86 17.88 -0.71
C LEU A 61 5.22 16.50 -0.51
N GLN A 62 6.04 15.45 -0.55
CA GLN A 62 5.63 14.04 -0.49
C GLN A 62 4.90 13.70 0.83
N GLY A 63 5.18 14.44 1.90
CA GLY A 63 4.61 14.20 3.22
C GLY A 63 5.06 12.85 3.79
N SER A 64 4.12 12.09 4.39
CA SER A 64 4.41 10.77 4.96
C SER A 64 4.43 9.64 3.93
N ILE A 65 4.12 9.92 2.66
CA ILE A 65 4.05 8.87 1.63
C ILE A 65 5.45 8.26 1.43
N PRO A 66 5.59 6.92 1.50
CA PRO A 66 6.85 6.24 1.24
C PRO A 66 7.47 6.66 -0.10
N SER A 67 8.79 6.82 -0.11
CA SER A 67 9.51 7.30 -1.31
C SER A 67 9.60 6.24 -2.40
N TYR A 68 9.58 4.96 -1.99
CA TYR A 68 9.68 3.82 -2.88
C TYR A 68 8.62 2.78 -2.55
N PHE A 69 8.17 2.07 -3.58
CA PHE A 69 7.21 0.98 -3.44
C PHE A 69 7.70 -0.25 -4.21
N ILE A 70 7.52 -1.42 -3.59
CA ILE A 70 7.65 -2.73 -4.24
C ILE A 70 6.25 -3.33 -4.31
N ASP A 71 5.78 -3.61 -5.53
CA ASP A 71 4.59 -4.42 -5.76
C ASP A 71 4.93 -5.88 -5.48
N VAL A 72 4.44 -6.41 -4.36
CA VAL A 72 4.74 -7.77 -3.90
C VAL A 72 3.83 -8.75 -4.61
N ARG A 73 4.42 -9.69 -5.36
CA ARG A 73 3.72 -10.76 -6.09
C ARG A 73 4.07 -12.15 -5.57
N SER A 74 5.18 -12.29 -4.86
CA SER A 74 5.62 -13.54 -4.28
C SER A 74 6.48 -13.32 -3.04
N HIS A 75 6.79 -14.41 -2.31
CA HIS A 75 7.74 -14.37 -1.20
C HIS A 75 9.12 -13.87 -1.61
N LYS A 76 9.53 -14.06 -2.87
CA LYS A 76 10.82 -13.60 -3.40
C LYS A 76 10.92 -12.07 -3.40
N ASP A 77 9.81 -11.37 -3.69
CA ASP A 77 9.78 -9.91 -3.65
C ASP A 77 9.95 -9.38 -2.22
N VAL A 78 9.44 -10.13 -1.23
CA VAL A 78 9.61 -9.80 0.19
C VAL A 78 11.07 -9.98 0.61
N GLN A 79 11.70 -11.10 0.21
CA GLN A 79 13.12 -11.36 0.48
C GLN A 79 14.01 -10.27 -0.15
N ALA A 80 13.80 -9.96 -1.43
CA ALA A 80 14.53 -8.91 -2.13
C ALA A 80 14.33 -7.53 -1.49
N ALA A 81 13.14 -7.22 -0.95
CA ALA A 81 12.90 -5.98 -0.24
C ALA A 81 13.74 -5.86 1.05
N PHE A 82 13.90 -6.95 1.80
CA PHE A 82 14.75 -6.96 2.99
C PHE A 82 16.24 -6.88 2.65
N GLU A 83 16.69 -7.58 1.60
CA GLU A 83 18.06 -7.45 1.10
C GLU A 83 18.38 -6.02 0.66
N PHE A 84 17.48 -5.38 -0.10
CA PHE A 84 17.60 -3.99 -0.51
C PHE A 84 17.66 -3.04 0.69
N SER A 85 16.83 -3.26 1.72
CA SER A 85 16.86 -2.51 2.97
C SER A 85 18.24 -2.55 3.63
N ASN A 86 18.81 -3.75 3.70
CA ASN A 86 20.07 -4.00 4.36
C ASN A 86 21.23 -3.33 3.59
N LEU A 87 21.24 -3.45 2.26
CA LEU A 87 22.27 -2.87 1.41
C LEU A 87 22.27 -1.33 1.41
N LEU A 88 21.10 -0.71 1.33
CA LEU A 88 20.98 0.75 1.20
C LEU A 88 20.68 1.46 2.52
N ARG A 89 20.61 0.72 3.63
CA ARG A 89 20.23 1.23 4.97
C ARG A 89 18.93 2.04 4.96
N VAL A 90 18.03 1.73 4.02
CA VAL A 90 16.70 2.34 3.95
C VAL A 90 15.81 1.60 4.94
N PRO A 91 15.17 2.28 5.91
CA PRO A 91 14.30 1.61 6.87
C PRO A 91 13.09 0.98 6.16
N VAL A 92 13.05 -0.36 6.12
CA VAL A 92 11.91 -1.15 5.62
C VAL A 92 10.88 -1.35 6.73
N VAL A 93 10.27 -0.23 7.12
CA VAL A 93 9.30 -0.20 8.22
C VAL A 93 7.88 -0.42 7.70
N ILE A 94 7.63 -0.19 6.40
CA ILE A 94 6.26 -0.02 5.92
C ILE A 94 5.76 -1.22 5.12
N ILE A 95 4.66 -1.79 5.62
CA ILE A 95 3.83 -2.76 4.92
C ILE A 95 2.50 -2.08 4.63
N LYS A 96 2.10 -2.05 3.36
CA LYS A 96 0.83 -1.46 2.93
C LYS A 96 0.01 -2.48 2.17
N ASN A 97 -1.22 -2.72 2.62
CA ASN A 97 -2.24 -3.36 1.81
C ASN A 97 -3.10 -2.27 1.12
N THR A 98 -4.30 -2.00 1.64
CA THR A 98 -5.25 -1.02 1.10
C THR A 98 -5.05 0.41 1.60
N GLY A 99 -4.20 0.63 2.62
CA GLY A 99 -4.00 1.94 3.24
C GLY A 99 -5.05 2.33 4.28
N HIS A 100 -5.86 1.37 4.75
CA HIS A 100 -6.87 1.55 5.80
C HIS A 100 -6.29 1.38 7.22
N ASP A 101 -5.16 2.03 7.51
CA ASP A 101 -4.55 2.03 8.84
C ASP A 101 -4.68 3.40 9.52
N TYR A 102 -5.54 3.46 10.53
CA TYR A 102 -5.80 4.70 11.27
C TYR A 102 -4.67 5.10 12.21
N LYS A 103 -3.74 4.19 12.52
CA LYS A 103 -2.60 4.46 13.41
C LYS A 103 -1.35 4.97 12.68
N GLY A 104 -1.34 4.96 11.35
CA GLY A 104 -0.22 5.44 10.51
C GLY A 104 0.94 4.48 10.36
N ARG A 105 0.80 3.20 10.74
CA ARG A 105 1.83 2.16 10.63
C ARG A 105 2.14 1.74 9.19
N SER A 106 1.25 2.08 8.25
CA SER A 106 1.43 1.79 6.82
C SER A 106 1.99 2.96 6.02
N SER A 107 2.46 4.03 6.67
CA SER A 107 2.99 5.24 6.03
C SER A 107 4.19 5.78 6.80
N ALA A 108 5.25 6.20 6.10
CA ALA A 108 6.37 6.92 6.70
C ALA A 108 7.19 7.66 5.63
N PRO A 109 7.67 8.88 5.92
CA PRO A 109 8.56 9.61 5.02
C PRO A 109 9.89 8.86 4.84
N HIS A 110 10.54 9.04 3.69
CA HIS A 110 11.86 8.47 3.36
C HIS A 110 11.98 6.95 3.52
N SER A 111 10.87 6.23 3.40
CA SER A 111 10.80 4.78 3.59
C SER A 111 10.58 4.01 2.28
N LEU A 112 10.84 2.70 2.34
CA LEU A 112 10.46 1.73 1.32
C LEU A 112 9.22 0.95 1.80
N ALA A 113 8.15 1.02 1.02
CA ALA A 113 6.91 0.29 1.29
C ALA A 113 6.77 -0.97 0.43
N ARG A 114 6.40 -2.07 1.09
CA ARG A 114 5.97 -3.31 0.42
C ARG A 114 4.46 -3.24 0.26
N TRP A 115 4.01 -3.17 -0.99
CA TRP A 115 2.59 -3.09 -1.33
C TRP A 115 2.05 -4.47 -1.65
N THR A 116 1.20 -5.00 -0.76
CA THR A 116 0.71 -6.39 -0.80
C THR A 116 -0.69 -6.53 -1.37
N HIS A 117 -1.28 -5.43 -1.85
CA HIS A 117 -2.67 -5.37 -2.32
C HIS A 117 -2.99 -6.33 -3.46
N ASN A 118 -1.99 -6.68 -4.27
CA ASN A 118 -2.20 -7.50 -5.45
C ASN A 118 -2.11 -9.01 -5.18
N LEU A 119 -1.87 -9.43 -3.94
CA LEU A 119 -1.89 -10.84 -3.54
C LEU A 119 -3.35 -11.29 -3.28
N LYS A 120 -4.09 -11.50 -4.38
CA LYS A 120 -5.54 -11.78 -4.37
C LYS A 120 -5.89 -13.22 -4.74
N ASP A 121 -4.96 -14.15 -4.61
CA ASP A 121 -5.28 -15.56 -4.87
C ASP A 121 -6.21 -16.11 -3.79
N ILE A 122 -7.15 -16.97 -4.17
CA ILE A 122 -8.03 -17.74 -3.28
C ILE A 122 -7.95 -19.19 -3.71
N ALA A 123 -7.73 -20.09 -2.76
CA ALA A 123 -7.83 -21.53 -2.99
C ALA A 123 -8.73 -22.16 -1.94
N ARG A 124 -9.54 -23.16 -2.34
CA ARG A 124 -10.37 -23.94 -1.43
C ARG A 124 -9.79 -25.34 -1.32
N GLU A 125 -9.54 -25.75 -0.10
CA GLU A 125 -8.96 -27.04 0.26
C GLU A 125 -10.03 -27.88 0.97
N PRO A 126 -10.84 -28.69 0.26
CA PRO A 126 -11.92 -29.46 0.88
C PRO A 126 -11.43 -30.48 1.91
N GLU A 127 -10.20 -30.98 1.77
CA GLU A 127 -9.59 -32.00 2.62
C GLU A 127 -8.33 -31.46 3.32
N PHE A 128 -8.44 -30.26 3.89
CA PHE A 128 -7.32 -29.65 4.61
C PHE A 128 -6.96 -30.44 5.88
N VAL A 129 -5.70 -30.85 5.99
CA VAL A 129 -5.14 -31.48 7.20
C VAL A 129 -4.19 -30.48 7.87
N PRO A 130 -4.52 -29.97 9.08
CA PRO A 130 -3.63 -29.08 9.81
C PRO A 130 -2.30 -29.76 10.16
N GLU A 131 -1.24 -28.96 10.27
CA GLU A 131 0.06 -29.45 10.71
C GLU A 131 -0.06 -30.09 12.11
N GLY A 132 0.46 -31.31 12.26
CA GLY A 132 0.37 -32.10 13.50
C GLY A 132 -0.93 -32.90 13.67
N CYS A 133 -1.86 -32.85 12.72
CA CYS A 133 -3.08 -33.67 12.71
C CYS A 133 -2.99 -34.78 11.67
N SER A 134 -3.68 -35.90 11.92
CA SER A 134 -3.79 -37.03 10.98
C SER A 134 -5.15 -37.10 10.28
N THR A 135 -6.16 -36.36 10.77
CA THR A 135 -7.52 -36.37 10.26
C THR A 135 -7.85 -35.07 9.53
N PRO A 136 -8.51 -35.10 8.35
CA PRO A 136 -8.95 -33.91 7.64
C PRO A 136 -9.98 -33.10 8.45
N ALA A 137 -9.87 -31.77 8.37
CA ALA A 137 -10.90 -30.86 8.84
C ALA A 137 -12.03 -30.72 7.79
N SER A 138 -13.16 -30.11 8.17
CA SER A 138 -14.28 -29.81 7.26
C SER A 138 -13.96 -28.64 6.29
N GLY A 139 -12.91 -28.81 5.48
CA GLY A 139 -12.45 -27.87 4.47
C GLY A 139 -11.80 -26.58 5.02
N ALA A 140 -10.87 -26.02 4.25
CA ALA A 140 -10.24 -24.73 4.49
C ALA A 140 -10.28 -23.85 3.24
N VAL A 141 -10.08 -22.55 3.44
CA VAL A 141 -9.89 -21.58 2.35
C VAL A 141 -8.58 -20.85 2.62
N ALA A 142 -7.64 -20.97 1.69
CA ALA A 142 -6.43 -20.17 1.68
C ALA A 142 -6.73 -18.83 0.99
N LEU A 143 -6.45 -17.73 1.70
CA LEU A 143 -6.68 -16.37 1.21
C LEU A 143 -5.35 -15.62 1.10
N GLY A 144 -5.12 -15.02 -0.06
CA GLY A 144 -4.04 -14.05 -0.24
C GLY A 144 -4.25 -12.80 0.63
N ILE A 145 -3.15 -12.22 1.12
CA ILE A 145 -3.17 -11.08 2.05
C ILE A 145 -3.75 -9.77 1.47
N GLY A 146 -4.01 -9.73 0.16
CA GLY A 146 -4.69 -8.63 -0.53
C GLY A 146 -6.21 -8.64 -0.38
N TRP A 147 -6.82 -9.72 0.13
CA TRP A 147 -8.25 -9.77 0.36
C TRP A 147 -8.65 -8.97 1.60
N CYS A 148 -9.58 -8.01 1.40
CA CYS A 148 -10.16 -7.20 2.47
C CYS A 148 -11.42 -7.84 3.10
N ALA A 149 -11.88 -8.99 2.61
CA ALA A 149 -13.08 -9.67 3.11
C ALA A 149 -12.84 -11.19 3.28
N VAL A 150 -13.19 -11.72 4.45
CA VAL A 150 -13.39 -13.16 4.65
C VAL A 150 -14.59 -13.57 3.80
N ALA A 151 -14.37 -14.50 2.86
CA ALA A 151 -15.45 -15.05 2.05
C ALA A 151 -16.51 -15.68 2.97
N ARG A 152 -17.65 -15.01 3.14
CA ARG A 152 -18.85 -15.65 3.69
C ARG A 152 -19.35 -16.65 2.65
N ARG A 153 -19.65 -17.86 3.13
CA ARG A 153 -20.26 -18.98 2.39
C ARG A 153 -21.44 -18.47 1.55
N ILE A 154 -21.48 -18.84 0.27
CA ILE A 154 -22.71 -18.91 -0.53
C ILE A 154 -23.44 -20.18 -0.11
#